data_AF-W4V2Z8-F1
#
_entry.id   AF-W4V2Z8-F1
#
_cell.length_a   1.000
_cell.length_b   1.000
_cell.length_c   1.000
_cell.angle_alpha   90.00
_cell.angle_beta   90.00
_cell.angle_gamma   90.00
#
_symmetry.space_group_name_H-M   'P 1'
#
loop_
_entity.id
_entity.type
_entity.pdbx_description
1 polymer ?
#
loop_
_entity_poly.entity_id
_entity_poly.type
_entity_poly.pdbx_seq_one_letter_code
_entity_poly.pdbx_strand_id
1 'polypeptide(L)' 'MDGLEAIKKILQVSCDSKIIMVSAVTSEKVIRQAIKHGAVGYIPKPFSRKDVENGLKQYIHT' A
#
# COMPACT_ATOMS: atom_id res chain seq x y z
N MET A 1 5.48 3.81 -15.37
CA MET A 1 5.48 3.06 -14.09
C MET A 1 4.48 3.70 -13.16
N ASP A 2 3.47 2.95 -12.74
CA ASP A 2 2.49 3.37 -11.75
C ASP A 2 2.71 2.65 -10.40
N GLY A 3 1.88 2.95 -9.40
CA GLY A 3 1.99 2.33 -8.08
C GLY A 3 1.75 0.81 -8.07
N LEU A 4 0.91 0.28 -8.97
CA LEU A 4 0.63 -1.16 -9.04
C LEU A 4 1.82 -1.92 -9.64
N GLU A 5 2.46 -1.36 -10.65
CA GLU A 5 3.71 -1.90 -11.23
C GLU A 5 4.86 -1.81 -10.22
N ALA A 6 4.92 -0.74 -9.43
CA ALA A 6 5.94 -0.57 -8.39
C ALA A 6 5.86 -1.68 -7.32
N ILE A 7 4.66 -2.05 -6.86
CA ILE A 7 4.47 -3.15 -5.90
C ILE A 7 5.14 -4.43 -6.43
N LYS A 8 4.83 -4.80 -7.68
CA LYS A 8 5.40 -6.00 -8.33
C LYS A 8 6.93 -5.96 -8.37
N LYS A 9 7.52 -4.83 -8.77
CA LYS A 9 8.97 -4.68 -8.87
C LYS A 9 9.67 -4.70 -7.51
N ILE A 10 9.08 -4.06 -6.49
CA ILE A 10 9.62 -4.10 -5.13
C ILE A 10 9.65 -5.54 -4.62
N LEU A 11 8.57 -6.28 -4.80
CA LEU A 11 8.48 -7.67 -4.33
C LEU A 11 9.35 -8.64 -5.14
N GLN A 12 9.70 -8.33 -6.38
CA GLN A 12 10.69 -9.08 -7.15
C GLN A 12 12.11 -8.95 -6.58
N VAL A 13 12.44 -7.78 -6.00
CA VAL A 13 13.76 -7.51 -5.42
C VAL A 13 13.82 -7.93 -3.96
N SER A 14 12.74 -7.71 -3.20
CA SER A 14 12.62 -8.04 -1.78
C SER A 14 11.20 -8.51 -1.48
N CYS A 15 11.01 -9.83 -1.48
CA CYS A 15 9.71 -10.48 -1.32
C CYS A 15 9.05 -10.26 0.04
N ASP A 16 9.84 -9.98 1.08
CA ASP A 16 9.35 -9.80 2.45
C ASP A 16 8.96 -8.34 2.77
N SER A 17 9.06 -7.46 1.78
CA SER A 17 8.74 -6.05 1.93
C SER A 17 7.26 -5.84 2.24
N LYS A 18 6.97 -5.20 3.37
CA LYS A 18 5.61 -4.74 3.68
C LYS A 18 5.33 -3.41 2.97
N ILE A 19 4.33 -3.39 2.08
CA ILE A 19 4.01 -2.23 1.24
C ILE A 19 2.64 -1.66 1.59
N ILE A 20 2.59 -0.38 1.97
CA ILE A 20 1.33 0.37 2.16
C ILE A 20 1.23 1.40 1.03
N MET A 21 0.18 1.32 0.22
CA MET A 21 -0.02 2.22 -0.93
C MET A 21 -0.74 3.51 -0.52
N VAL A 22 -0.27 4.66 -0.99
CA VAL A 22 -0.88 5.97 -0.72
C VAL A 22 -1.32 6.64 -2.02
N SER A 23 -2.61 6.91 -2.21
CA SER A 23 -3.14 7.32 -3.53
C SER A 23 -4.44 8.12 -3.46
N ALA A 24 -4.68 9.00 -4.43
CA ALA A 24 -5.94 9.75 -4.58
C ALA A 24 -7.07 8.90 -5.20
N VAL A 25 -6.74 7.75 -5.78
CA VAL A 25 -7.73 6.84 -6.34
C VAL A 25 -8.36 6.05 -5.19
N THR A 26 -9.67 6.08 -5.04
CA THR A 26 -10.39 5.35 -3.98
C THR A 26 -11.37 4.31 -4.53
N SER A 27 -11.28 4.03 -5.84
CA SER A 27 -12.06 2.97 -6.46
C SER A 27 -11.72 1.62 -5.84
N GLU A 28 -12.74 0.90 -5.40
CA GLU A 28 -12.63 -0.43 -4.83
C GLU A 28 -11.84 -1.39 -5.74
N LYS A 29 -12.00 -1.25 -7.07
CA LYS A 29 -11.28 -2.05 -8.06
C LYS A 29 -9.76 -1.88 -7.92
N VAL A 30 -9.29 -0.64 -7.77
CA VAL A 30 -7.86 -0.32 -7.68
C VAL A 30 -7.29 -0.75 -6.33
N ILE A 31 -8.05 -0.57 -5.25
CA ILE A 31 -7.66 -1.04 -3.92
C ILE A 31 -7.50 -2.56 -3.94
N ARG A 32 -8.49 -3.30 -4.46
CA ARG A 32 -8.43 -4.76 -4.61
C ARG A 32 -7.25 -5.20 -5.47
N GLN A 33 -6.93 -4.47 -6.53
CA GLN A 33 -5.75 -4.74 -7.34
C GLN A 33 -4.46 -4.56 -6.54
N ALA A 34 -4.30 -3.45 -5.81
CA ALA A 34 -3.11 -3.20 -5.00
C ALA A 34 -2.89 -4.33 -3.97
N ILE A 35 -3.94 -4.73 -3.26
CA ILE A 35 -3.89 -5.84 -2.30
C ILE A 35 -3.53 -7.15 -3.01
N LYS A 36 -4.16 -7.46 -4.14
CA LYS A 36 -3.85 -8.66 -4.95
C LYS A 36 -2.39 -8.68 -5.42
N HIS A 37 -1.78 -7.52 -5.62
CA HIS A 37 -0.39 -7.38 -6.06
C HIS A 37 0.62 -7.49 -4.91
N GLY A 38 0.16 -7.51 -3.65
CA GLY A 38 1.01 -7.69 -2.46
C GLY A 38 1.13 -6.44 -1.58
N ALA A 39 0.34 -5.38 -1.81
CA ALA A 39 0.21 -4.34 -0.80
C ALA A 39 -0.52 -4.90 0.44
N VAL A 40 0.01 -4.61 1.62
CA VAL A 40 -0.60 -5.01 2.90
C VAL A 40 -1.62 -3.99 3.39
N GLY A 41 -1.56 -2.75 2.88
CA GLY A 41 -2.46 -1.67 3.27
C GLY A 41 -2.63 -0.61 2.19
N TYR A 42 -3.64 0.24 2.37
CA TYR A 42 -3.99 1.32 1.46
C TYR A 42 -4.45 2.56 2.24
N ILE A 43 -3.89 3.73 1.94
CA ILE A 43 -4.23 5.01 2.56
C ILE A 43 -4.68 5.99 1.46
N PRO A 44 -5.97 6.38 1.45
CA PRO A 44 -6.46 7.35 0.48
C PRO A 44 -5.96 8.77 0.77
N LYS A 45 -5.76 9.58 -0.27
CA LYS A 45 -5.53 11.03 -0.14
C LYS A 45 -6.87 11.78 -0.14
N PRO A 46 -6.98 12.93 0.58
CA PRO A 46 -5.98 13.47 1.51
C PRO A 46 -5.91 12.63 2.79
N PHE A 47 -4.72 12.55 3.40
CA PHE A 47 -4.49 11.83 4.65
C PHE A 47 -3.84 12.75 5.68
N SER A 48 -4.01 12.42 6.95
CA SER A 48 -3.36 13.03 8.10
C SER A 48 -2.15 12.21 8.55
N ARG A 49 -1.30 12.79 9.40
CA ARG A 49 -0.23 12.04 10.09
C ARG A 49 -0.78 10.84 10.85
N LYS A 50 -1.94 10.99 11.50
CA LYS A 50 -2.59 9.94 12.30
C LYS A 50 -2.98 8.73 11.44
N ASP A 51 -3.40 8.96 10.19
CA ASP A 51 -3.76 7.87 9.27
C ASP A 51 -2.55 7.01 8.91
N VAL A 52 -1.39 7.66 8.71
CA VAL A 52 -0.12 6.95 8.48
C VAL A 52 0.31 6.20 9.72
N GLU A 53 0.27 6.82 10.90
CA GLU A 53 0.61 6.17 12.17
C GLU A 53 -0.26 4.93 12.43
N ASN A 54 -1.56 5.03 12.16
CA ASN A 54 -2.48 3.90 12.30
C ASN A 54 -2.16 2.79 11.30
N GLY A 55 -1.90 3.13 10.03
CA GLY A 55 -1.51 2.15 9.02
C GLY A 55 -0.22 1.41 9.40
N LEU A 56 0.80 2.14 9.88
CA LEU A 56 2.04 1.52 10.35
C LEU A 56 1.77 0.57 11.52
N LYS A 57 1.02 0.99 12.55
CA LYS A 57 0.66 0.14 13.69
C LYS A 57 -0.11 -1.11 13.28
N GLN A 58 -1.01 -0.99 12.30
CA GLN A 58 -1.86 -2.10 11.86
C GLN A 58 -1.07 -3.17 11.09
N TYR A 59 -0.10 -2.75 10.27
CA TYR A 59 0.57 -3.65 9.32
C TYR A 59 2.02 -3.98 9.69
N ILE A 60 2.67 -3.15 10.49
CA ILE A 60 4.05 -3.30 10.92
C ILE A 60 4.08 -3.57 12.43
N HIS A 61 4.10 -4.86 12.77
CA HIS A 61 4.45 -5.33 14.11
C HIS A 61 5.98 -5.41 14.14
N THR A 62 6.61 -4.59 14.97
CA THR A 62 8.06 -4.62 15.24
C THR A 62 8.29 -5.34 16.55
#